data_AF-L7U9S6-F1
#
_entry.id   AF-L7U9S6-F1
#
_cell.length_a   1.000
_cell.length_b   1.000
_cell.length_c   1.000
_cell.angle_alpha   90.00
_cell.angle_beta   90.00
_cell.angle_gamma   90.00
#
_symmetry.space_group_name_H-M   'P 1'
#
loop_
_entity.id
_entity.type
_entity.pdbx_description
1 polymer ?
#
loop_
_entity_poly.entity_id
_entity_poly.type
_entity_poly.pdbx_seq_one_letter_code
_entity_poly.pdbx_strand_id
1 'polypeptide(L)'
;MAFRFFAVPSHRLVDYPQSLPVDERLEPDLPPVPEAVERALTGTEFRDMRARDRLRALLQGDRTPTLGAPEAGFGPSAVFAQPPQDLPALLRLADELDGLARREAGERALVWKCGDCGARYAVPVALVRQVSIRCERCGTPVELNATRSLGEEALIDPFQGAVNHSRRELAAFFREAMARGWPVLVSEDQRVPAKPGPSA
;
A
#
# COMPACT_ATOMS: atom_id res chain seq x y z
N MET A 1 1.62 3.72 14.00
CA MET A 1 0.26 3.15 13.96
C MET A 1 0.03 2.63 12.56
N ALA A 2 -0.42 1.40 12.40
CA ALA A 2 -0.78 0.85 11.08
C ALA A 2 -2.28 1.05 10.85
N PHE A 3 -2.67 1.33 9.61
CA PHE A 3 -4.06 1.48 9.20
C PHE A 3 -4.44 0.29 8.31
N ARG A 4 -5.61 -0.28 8.54
CA ARG A 4 -6.14 -1.40 7.76
C ARG A 4 -7.36 -0.94 6.96
N PHE A 5 -7.27 -1.04 5.63
CA PHE A 5 -8.39 -0.82 4.73
C PHE A 5 -9.04 -2.15 4.36
N PHE A 6 -10.36 -2.14 4.26
CA PHE A 6 -11.12 -3.30 3.81
C PHE A 6 -12.51 -2.87 3.34
N ALA A 7 -13.19 -3.72 2.56
CA ALA A 7 -14.55 -3.46 2.09
C ALA A 7 -15.43 -4.68 2.33
N VAL A 8 -16.69 -4.44 2.68
CA VAL A 8 -17.70 -5.47 2.95
C VAL A 8 -19.03 -5.04 2.34
N PRO A 9 -19.94 -5.97 1.98
CA PRO A 9 -21.28 -5.59 1.55
C PRO A 9 -22.02 -4.75 2.62
N SER A 10 -22.74 -3.71 2.22
CA SER A 10 -23.44 -2.81 3.16
C SER A 10 -24.42 -3.52 4.10
N HIS A 11 -25.08 -4.58 3.64
CA HIS A 11 -26.03 -5.36 4.45
C HIS A 11 -25.36 -6.26 5.51
N ARG A 12 -24.03 -6.37 5.49
CA ARG A 12 -23.21 -7.10 6.46
C ARG A 12 -22.55 -6.19 7.49
N LEU A 13 -22.76 -4.88 7.40
CA LEU A 13 -22.27 -3.94 8.40
C LEU A 13 -22.95 -4.23 9.74
N VAL A 14 -22.15 -4.26 10.79
CA VAL A 14 -22.57 -4.45 12.17
C VAL A 14 -21.96 -3.35 13.03
N ASP A 15 -22.55 -3.11 14.20
CA ASP A 15 -22.00 -2.17 15.17
C ASP A 15 -20.95 -2.83 16.07
N TYR A 16 -19.95 -2.06 16.48
CA TYR A 16 -19.00 -2.48 17.50
C TYR A 16 -19.75 -2.78 18.82
N PRO A 17 -19.44 -3.87 19.55
CA PRO A 17 -18.21 -4.67 19.52
C PRO A 17 -18.23 -5.91 18.61
N GLN A 18 -19.22 -6.06 17.72
CA GLN A 18 -19.26 -7.21 16.82
C GLN A 18 -18.14 -7.15 15.79
N SER A 19 -17.61 -8.31 15.40
CA SER A 19 -16.63 -8.42 14.31
C SER A 19 -17.33 -8.54 12.97
N LEU A 20 -16.78 -7.89 11.95
CA LEU A 20 -17.25 -7.99 10.58
C LEU A 20 -16.92 -9.36 9.98
N PRO A 21 -17.75 -9.89 9.07
CA PRO A 21 -17.53 -11.20 8.47
C PRO A 21 -16.27 -11.22 7.61
N VAL A 22 -15.47 -12.27 7.75
CA VAL A 22 -14.19 -12.45 7.02
C VAL A 22 -14.42 -12.98 5.61
N ASP A 23 -15.40 -13.85 5.43
CA ASP A 23 -15.60 -14.67 4.22
C ASP A 23 -15.92 -13.84 2.97
N GLU A 24 -16.53 -12.67 3.14
CA GLU A 24 -16.94 -11.76 2.05
C GLU A 24 -16.18 -10.42 2.09
N ARG A 25 -15.07 -10.37 2.82
CA ARG A 25 -14.27 -9.14 2.97
C ARG A 25 -13.23 -9.04 1.87
N LEU A 26 -13.16 -7.87 1.25
CA LEU A 26 -12.09 -7.50 0.35
C LEU A 26 -11.01 -6.74 1.13
N GLU A 27 -9.75 -7.14 0.99
CA GLU A 27 -8.59 -6.47 1.60
C GLU A 27 -7.47 -6.29 0.57
N PRO A 28 -6.75 -5.15 0.55
CA PRO A 28 -5.55 -4.97 -0.26
C PRO A 28 -4.35 -5.77 0.30
N ASP A 29 -3.48 -6.27 -0.57
CA ASP A 29 -2.26 -6.99 -0.17
C ASP A 29 -1.11 -6.02 0.16
N LEU A 30 -1.22 -5.37 1.31
CA LEU A 30 -0.31 -4.32 1.73
C LEU A 30 0.99 -4.90 2.33
N PRO A 31 2.15 -4.26 2.09
CA PRO A 31 3.39 -4.71 2.69
C PRO A 31 3.34 -4.49 4.21
N PRO A 32 4.06 -5.29 5.03
CA PRO A 32 4.05 -5.20 6.48
C PRO A 32 4.88 -4.02 7.01
N VAL A 33 4.76 -2.87 6.38
CA VAL A 33 5.43 -1.61 6.71
C VAL A 33 4.34 -0.62 7.14
N PRO A 34 4.04 -0.51 8.45
CA PRO A 34 2.94 0.30 8.97
C PRO A 34 2.84 1.71 8.41
N GLU A 35 3.96 2.39 8.26
CA GLU A 35 4.01 3.78 7.77
C GLU A 35 3.81 3.90 6.26
N ALA A 36 3.97 2.82 5.50
CA ALA A 36 3.89 2.85 4.04
C ALA A 36 2.47 3.19 3.56
N VAL A 37 1.42 2.75 4.27
CA VAL A 37 0.02 3.03 3.94
C VAL A 37 -0.29 4.51 4.12
N GLU A 38 0.09 5.07 5.27
CA GLU A 38 -0.12 6.49 5.54
C GLU A 38 0.71 7.35 4.58
N ARG A 39 1.93 6.91 4.28
CA ARG A 39 2.80 7.58 3.31
C ARG A 39 2.25 7.47 1.89
N ALA A 40 1.65 6.36 1.51
CA ALA A 40 1.04 6.14 0.19
C ALA A 40 -0.03 7.17 -0.13
N LEU A 41 -0.85 7.55 0.86
CA LEU A 41 -1.91 8.56 0.74
C LEU A 41 -1.37 10.00 0.75
N THR A 42 -0.08 10.23 1.02
CA THR A 42 0.48 11.59 1.05
C THR A 42 0.49 12.18 -0.36
N GLY A 43 -0.07 13.39 -0.50
CA GLY A 43 -0.16 14.08 -1.79
C GLY A 43 -1.37 13.68 -2.64
N THR A 44 -2.33 12.95 -2.07
CA THR A 44 -3.61 12.62 -2.71
C THR A 44 -4.79 13.29 -2.01
N GLU A 45 -5.86 13.51 -2.76
CA GLU A 45 -7.10 14.14 -2.27
C GLU A 45 -8.28 13.17 -2.31
N PHE A 46 -9.20 13.35 -1.36
CA PHE A 46 -10.49 12.68 -1.34
C PHE A 46 -11.58 13.71 -1.08
N ARG A 47 -12.45 13.91 -2.07
CA ARG A 47 -13.37 15.06 -2.15
C ARG A 47 -12.57 16.38 -2.10
N ASP A 48 -12.74 17.17 -1.04
CA ASP A 48 -12.15 18.51 -0.88
C ASP A 48 -11.12 18.54 0.26
N MET A 49 -10.57 17.38 0.65
CA MET A 49 -9.58 17.27 1.71
C MET A 49 -8.50 16.24 1.36
N ARG A 50 -7.33 16.37 1.99
CA ARG A 50 -6.24 15.40 1.81
C ARG A 50 -6.67 14.03 2.34
N ALA A 51 -6.45 12.97 1.56
CA ALA A 51 -6.90 11.62 1.91
C ALA A 51 -6.32 11.13 3.25
N ARG A 52 -5.05 11.47 3.51
CA ARG A 52 -4.38 11.20 4.79
C ARG A 52 -5.03 11.92 5.97
N ASP A 53 -5.43 13.17 5.80
CA ASP A 53 -6.02 13.96 6.87
C ASP A 53 -7.44 13.45 7.19
N ARG A 54 -8.20 13.06 6.16
CA ARG A 54 -9.47 12.36 6.31
C ARG A 54 -9.32 11.08 7.12
N LEU A 55 -8.36 10.24 6.75
CA LEU A 55 -8.08 8.98 7.44
C LEU A 55 -7.84 9.20 8.93
N ARG A 56 -6.96 10.17 9.26
CA ARG A 56 -6.67 10.53 10.65
C ARG A 56 -7.91 11.06 11.37
N ALA A 57 -8.67 11.95 10.74
CA ALA A 57 -9.88 12.52 11.35
C ALA A 57 -10.95 11.46 11.66
N LEU A 58 -11.06 10.40 10.85
CA LEU A 58 -12.02 9.33 11.07
C LEU A 58 -11.70 8.42 12.26
N LEU A 59 -10.41 8.24 12.57
CA LEU A 59 -9.97 7.31 13.62
C LEU A 59 -9.53 8.01 14.90
N GLN A 60 -9.02 9.24 14.80
CA GLN A 60 -8.42 10.01 15.89
C GLN A 60 -9.18 11.29 16.21
N GLY A 61 -10.28 11.57 15.49
CA GLY A 61 -11.13 12.72 15.78
C GLY A 61 -12.01 12.52 17.02
N ASP A 62 -12.69 13.59 17.42
CA ASP A 62 -13.60 13.57 18.59
C ASP A 62 -14.78 12.59 18.43
N ARG A 63 -15.14 12.26 17.19
CA ARG A 63 -16.20 11.30 16.88
C ARG A 63 -15.60 9.90 16.82
N THR A 64 -15.93 9.09 17.81
CA THR A 64 -15.49 7.69 17.87
C THR A 64 -16.08 6.86 16.73
N PRO A 65 -15.28 5.97 16.11
CA PRO A 65 -15.80 4.98 15.17
C PRO A 65 -16.78 4.04 15.86
N THR A 66 -17.87 3.68 15.18
CA THR A 66 -18.96 2.87 15.76
C THR A 66 -19.14 1.53 15.09
N LEU A 67 -18.55 1.30 13.91
CA LEU A 67 -18.75 0.06 13.17
C LEU A 67 -17.88 -1.06 13.72
N GLY A 68 -18.32 -2.28 13.45
CA GLY A 68 -17.68 -3.50 13.90
C GLY A 68 -16.19 -3.56 13.62
N ALA A 69 -15.48 -4.33 14.44
CA ALA A 69 -14.04 -4.54 14.28
C ALA A 69 -13.76 -5.43 13.06
N PRO A 70 -12.59 -5.32 12.42
CA PRO A 70 -12.22 -6.25 11.35
C PRO A 70 -12.21 -7.70 11.85
N GLU A 71 -11.68 -7.94 13.05
CA GLU A 71 -11.58 -9.26 13.67
C GLU A 71 -11.76 -9.13 15.18
N ALA A 72 -11.97 -10.26 15.86
CA ALA A 72 -12.04 -10.29 17.32
C ALA A 72 -10.72 -9.75 17.93
N GLY A 73 -10.85 -8.82 18.89
CA GLY A 73 -9.70 -8.19 19.56
C GLY A 73 -9.15 -6.95 18.86
N PHE A 74 -9.77 -6.46 17.77
CA PHE A 74 -9.42 -5.19 17.14
C PHE A 74 -10.38 -4.05 17.55
N GLY A 75 -9.96 -2.82 17.30
CA GLY A 75 -10.76 -1.61 17.54
C GLY A 75 -11.91 -1.44 16.52
N PRO A 76 -12.80 -0.46 16.77
CA PRO A 76 -13.91 -0.18 15.87
C PRO A 76 -13.43 0.39 14.53
N SER A 77 -14.30 0.33 13.53
CA SER A 77 -14.04 0.77 12.16
C SER A 77 -14.85 2.00 11.79
N ALA A 78 -14.35 2.78 10.84
CA ALA A 78 -15.03 3.94 10.27
C ALA A 78 -15.24 3.77 8.76
N VAL A 79 -16.30 4.39 8.22
CA VAL A 79 -16.50 4.46 6.76
C VAL A 79 -15.59 5.53 6.18
N PHE A 80 -14.60 5.10 5.40
CA PHE A 80 -13.77 6.00 4.62
C PHE A 80 -14.52 6.54 3.40
N ALA A 81 -15.20 5.66 2.65
CA ALA A 81 -15.97 6.01 1.46
C ALA A 81 -17.20 5.11 1.30
N GLN A 82 -18.30 5.67 0.80
CA GLN A 82 -19.56 4.98 0.56
C GLN A 82 -20.04 5.18 -0.89
N PRO A 83 -19.98 4.15 -1.74
CA PRO A 83 -20.66 4.17 -3.04
C PRO A 83 -22.19 4.19 -2.87
N PRO A 84 -22.94 4.82 -3.80
CA PRO A 84 -22.46 5.52 -5.00
C PRO A 84 -22.01 6.97 -4.75
N GLN A 85 -22.29 7.54 -3.57
CA GLN A 85 -22.07 8.97 -3.30
C GLN A 85 -20.59 9.37 -3.42
N ASP A 86 -19.69 8.49 -2.98
CA ASP A 86 -18.24 8.69 -3.03
C ASP A 86 -17.56 8.18 -4.30
N LEU A 87 -18.32 7.57 -5.21
CA LEU A 87 -17.75 6.85 -6.34
C LEU A 87 -16.79 7.71 -7.19
N PRO A 88 -17.13 8.96 -7.57
CA PRO A 88 -16.21 9.79 -8.35
C PRO A 88 -14.94 10.17 -7.58
N ALA A 89 -15.05 10.42 -6.27
CA ALA A 89 -13.90 10.78 -5.43
C ALA A 89 -12.97 9.58 -5.22
N LEU A 90 -13.54 8.38 -5.04
CA LEU A 90 -12.80 7.15 -4.85
C LEU A 90 -12.03 6.74 -6.12
N LEU A 91 -12.63 6.93 -7.30
CA LEU A 91 -11.96 6.73 -8.58
C LEU A 91 -10.79 7.69 -8.80
N ARG A 92 -11.00 8.99 -8.56
CA ARG A 92 -9.93 9.98 -8.68
C ARG A 92 -8.78 9.65 -7.74
N LEU A 93 -9.08 9.28 -6.49
CA LEU A 93 -8.06 8.85 -5.55
C LEU A 93 -7.27 7.63 -6.06
N ALA A 94 -7.93 6.62 -6.61
CA ALA A 94 -7.26 5.46 -7.20
C ALA A 94 -6.32 5.86 -8.36
N ASP A 95 -6.76 6.76 -9.24
CA ASP A 95 -5.95 7.24 -10.36
C ASP A 95 -4.76 8.10 -9.90
N GLU A 96 -4.95 8.93 -8.87
CA GLU A 96 -3.87 9.72 -8.25
C GLU A 96 -2.80 8.83 -7.63
N LEU A 97 -3.20 7.78 -6.91
CA LEU A 97 -2.29 6.81 -6.30
C LEU A 97 -1.45 6.09 -7.35
N ASP A 98 -2.09 5.60 -8.43
CA ASP A 98 -1.37 4.98 -9.54
C ASP A 98 -0.45 5.99 -10.25
N GLY A 99 -0.93 7.22 -10.45
CA GLY A 99 -0.14 8.30 -11.03
C GLY A 99 1.11 8.61 -10.21
N LEU A 100 0.99 8.71 -8.88
CA LEU A 100 2.12 8.90 -7.97
C LEU A 100 3.08 7.71 -8.00
N ALA A 101 2.57 6.48 -7.93
CA ALA A 101 3.38 5.27 -7.97
C ALA A 101 4.18 5.14 -9.28
N ARG A 102 3.66 5.65 -10.40
CA ARG A 102 4.36 5.71 -11.68
C ARG A 102 5.41 6.82 -11.71
N ARG A 103 5.06 8.03 -11.25
CA ARG A 103 5.99 9.18 -11.21
C ARG A 103 7.17 8.94 -10.27
N GLU A 104 6.92 8.28 -9.14
CA GLU A 104 7.92 7.99 -8.11
C GLU A 104 8.49 6.57 -8.24
N ALA A 105 8.32 5.88 -9.38
CA ALA A 105 8.84 4.52 -9.57
C ALA A 105 10.39 4.43 -9.57
N GLY A 106 11.08 5.57 -9.63
CA GLY A 106 12.53 5.65 -9.73
C GLY A 106 13.03 5.36 -11.15
N GLU A 107 14.33 5.52 -11.35
CA GLU A 107 14.97 5.14 -12.61
C GLU A 107 15.10 3.60 -12.68
N ARG A 108 14.81 3.01 -13.83
CA ARG A 108 14.98 1.57 -14.05
C ARG A 108 16.45 1.29 -14.38
N ALA A 109 16.99 0.20 -13.85
CA ALA A 109 18.33 -0.26 -14.13
C ALA A 109 18.35 -1.72 -14.56
N LEU A 110 19.22 -2.04 -15.51
CA LEU A 110 19.59 -3.42 -15.80
C LEU A 110 20.61 -3.91 -14.78
N VAL A 111 20.51 -5.18 -14.43
CA VAL A 111 21.32 -5.80 -13.38
C VAL A 111 22.24 -6.86 -13.97
N TRP A 112 23.49 -6.89 -13.53
CA TRP A 112 24.45 -7.96 -13.81
C TRP A 112 25.09 -8.45 -12.52
N LYS A 113 25.68 -9.65 -12.58
CA LYS A 113 26.53 -10.18 -11.53
C LYS A 113 27.87 -10.60 -12.13
N CYS A 114 28.94 -10.37 -11.39
CA CYS A 114 30.24 -10.94 -11.70
C CYS A 114 30.16 -12.46 -11.64
N GLY A 115 30.66 -13.16 -12.67
CA GLY A 115 30.63 -14.62 -12.74
C GLY A 115 31.40 -15.29 -11.60
N ASP A 116 32.50 -14.69 -11.14
CA ASP A 116 33.36 -15.31 -10.12
C ASP A 116 32.92 -14.99 -8.69
N CYS A 117 32.81 -13.70 -8.33
CA CYS A 117 32.56 -13.30 -6.94
C CYS A 117 31.11 -12.87 -6.64
N GLY A 118 30.22 -12.91 -7.64
CA GLY A 118 28.81 -12.55 -7.49
C GLY A 118 28.53 -11.07 -7.22
N ALA A 119 29.54 -10.19 -7.29
CA ALA A 119 29.36 -8.74 -7.15
C ALA A 119 28.29 -8.22 -8.12
N ARG A 120 27.38 -7.39 -7.60
CA ARG A 120 26.18 -6.94 -8.32
C ARG A 120 26.39 -5.55 -8.90
N TYR A 121 26.05 -5.38 -10.17
CA TYR A 121 26.12 -4.10 -10.89
C TYR A 121 24.74 -3.75 -11.39
N ALA A 122 24.25 -2.56 -11.03
CA ALA A 122 22.99 -2.03 -11.54
C ALA A 122 23.29 -0.75 -12.32
N VAL A 123 22.97 -0.74 -13.61
CA VAL A 123 23.21 0.40 -14.50
C VAL A 123 21.86 0.93 -14.98
N PRO A 124 21.57 2.23 -14.80
CA PRO A 124 20.34 2.82 -15.30
C PRO A 124 20.16 2.56 -16.79
N VAL A 125 18.95 2.19 -17.21
CA VAL A 125 18.62 1.80 -18.60
C VAL A 125 19.06 2.88 -19.59
N ALA A 126 18.91 4.16 -19.23
CA ALA A 126 19.32 5.29 -20.06
C ALA A 126 20.84 5.33 -20.33
N LEU A 127 21.64 4.80 -19.40
CA LEU A 127 23.09 4.79 -19.44
C LEU A 127 23.68 3.45 -19.94
N VAL A 128 22.85 2.46 -20.23
CA VAL A 128 23.33 1.15 -20.70
C VAL A 128 24.06 1.31 -22.03
N ARG A 129 25.30 0.81 -22.05
CA ARG A 129 26.17 0.71 -23.22
C ARG A 129 26.84 -0.66 -23.15
N GLN A 130 27.07 -1.29 -24.31
CA GLN A 130 27.83 -2.53 -24.36
C GLN A 130 29.30 -2.22 -24.05
N VAL A 131 29.69 -2.44 -22.80
CA VAL A 131 31.06 -2.23 -22.31
C VAL A 131 31.48 -3.40 -21.43
N SER A 132 32.79 -3.65 -21.39
CA SER A 132 33.40 -4.58 -20.44
C SER A 132 34.09 -3.77 -19.36
N ILE A 133 33.62 -3.89 -18.12
CA ILE A 133 34.24 -3.26 -16.94
C ILE A 133 34.97 -4.31 -16.13
N ARG A 134 35.93 -3.90 -15.30
CA ARG A 134 36.55 -4.83 -14.34
C ARG A 134 35.73 -4.86 -13.06
N CYS A 135 35.54 -6.05 -12.51
CA CYS A 135 34.89 -6.20 -11.22
C CYS A 135 35.72 -5.51 -10.13
N GLU A 136 35.10 -4.61 -9.38
CA GLU A 136 35.78 -3.85 -8.31
C GLU A 136 36.20 -4.72 -7.11
N ARG A 137 35.66 -5.94 -6.98
CA ARG A 137 36.02 -6.90 -5.93
C ARG A 137 37.13 -7.88 -6.33
N CYS A 138 37.08 -8.44 -7.52
CA CYS A 138 37.98 -9.54 -7.92
C CYS A 138 38.78 -9.26 -9.21
N GLY A 139 38.52 -8.14 -9.89
CA GLY A 139 39.20 -7.77 -11.13
C GLY A 139 38.70 -8.48 -12.39
N THR A 140 37.91 -9.55 -12.25
CA THR A 140 37.34 -10.30 -13.39
C THR A 140 36.49 -9.39 -14.27
N PRO A 141 36.61 -9.46 -15.61
CA PRO A 141 35.80 -8.67 -16.52
C PRO A 141 34.32 -9.04 -16.42
N VAL A 142 33.48 -8.02 -16.33
CA VAL A 142 32.01 -8.10 -16.35
C VAL A 142 31.52 -7.43 -17.62
N GLU A 143 30.91 -8.22 -18.50
CA GLU A 143 30.32 -7.73 -19.73
C GLU A 143 28.91 -7.18 -19.45
N LEU A 144 28.77 -5.85 -19.51
CA LEU A 144 27.50 -5.16 -19.36
C LEU A 144 26.74 -5.15 -20.69
N ASN A 145 26.40 -6.34 -21.18
CA ASN A 145 25.54 -6.51 -22.34
C ASN A 145 24.08 -6.66 -21.90
N ALA A 146 23.18 -5.82 -22.45
CA ALA A 146 21.76 -5.84 -22.12
C ALA A 146 21.12 -7.22 -22.27
N THR A 147 21.54 -8.01 -23.27
CA THR A 147 21.00 -9.37 -23.50
C THR A 147 21.45 -10.39 -22.46
N ARG A 148 22.50 -10.09 -21.69
CA ARG A 148 23.04 -10.93 -20.60
C ARG A 148 22.67 -10.37 -19.22
N SER A 149 21.81 -9.36 -19.17
CA SER A 149 21.32 -8.83 -17.90
C SER A 149 20.41 -9.85 -17.21
N LEU A 150 20.34 -9.76 -15.89
CA LEU A 150 19.48 -10.57 -15.03
C LEU A 150 18.05 -10.04 -14.96
N GLY A 151 17.75 -8.95 -15.65
CA GLY A 151 16.47 -8.26 -15.63
C GLY A 151 16.60 -6.77 -15.29
N GLU A 152 15.45 -6.10 -15.34
CA GLU A 152 15.29 -4.71 -14.93
C GLU A 152 14.81 -4.63 -13.49
N GLU A 153 15.44 -3.76 -12.70
CA GLU A 153 15.02 -3.43 -11.34
C GLU A 153 14.89 -1.91 -11.18
N ALA A 154 14.03 -1.46 -10.27
CA ALA A 154 13.94 -0.05 -9.92
C ALA A 154 15.09 0.33 -8.99
N LEU A 155 15.85 1.38 -9.33
CA LEU A 155 16.84 2.00 -8.43
C LEU A 155 16.10 2.92 -7.46
N ILE A 156 15.39 2.32 -6.52
CA ILE A 156 14.61 3.05 -5.54
C ILE A 156 14.95 2.59 -4.13
N ASP A 157 14.86 3.53 -3.18
CA ASP A 157 14.89 3.21 -1.75
C ASP A 157 13.80 2.16 -1.44
N PRO A 158 14.14 1.04 -0.76
CA PRO A 158 13.18 0.01 -0.37
C PRO A 158 11.90 0.55 0.29
N PHE A 159 12.01 1.60 1.12
CA PHE A 159 10.82 2.18 1.75
C PHE A 159 9.89 2.82 0.71
N GLN A 160 10.44 3.58 -0.22
CA GLN A 160 9.66 4.17 -1.31
C GLN A 160 9.10 3.09 -2.26
N GLY A 161 9.81 1.97 -2.44
CA GLY A 161 9.29 0.78 -3.10
C GLY A 161 8.03 0.23 -2.43
N ALA A 162 8.03 0.09 -1.10
CA ALA A 162 6.87 -0.34 -0.32
C ALA A 162 5.70 0.67 -0.39
N VAL A 163 6.01 1.97 -0.39
CA VAL A 163 5.01 3.04 -0.59
C VAL A 163 4.34 2.91 -1.97
N ASN A 164 5.13 2.73 -3.03
CA ASN A 164 4.60 2.57 -4.39
C ASN A 164 3.80 1.28 -4.56
N HIS A 165 4.22 0.18 -3.91
CA HIS A 165 3.44 -1.05 -3.86
C HIS A 165 2.08 -0.81 -3.19
N SER A 166 2.09 -0.19 -2.00
CA SER A 166 0.87 0.16 -1.26
C SER A 166 -0.08 1.04 -2.10
N ARG A 167 0.44 2.01 -2.85
CA ARG A 167 -0.38 2.86 -3.74
C ARG A 167 -1.10 2.05 -4.81
N ARG A 168 -0.42 1.10 -5.46
CA ARG A 168 -1.02 0.25 -6.51
C ARG A 168 -2.07 -0.69 -5.95
N GLU A 169 -1.79 -1.32 -4.80
CA GLU A 169 -2.72 -2.21 -4.13
C GLU A 169 -3.96 -1.46 -3.63
N LEU A 170 -3.80 -0.28 -3.03
CA LEU A 170 -4.93 0.57 -2.65
C LEU A 170 -5.74 1.03 -3.87
N ALA A 171 -5.08 1.40 -4.97
CA ALA A 171 -5.77 1.81 -6.19
C ALA A 171 -6.59 0.65 -6.80
N ALA A 172 -6.03 -0.56 -6.84
CA ALA A 172 -6.75 -1.76 -7.28
C ALA A 172 -7.94 -2.08 -6.35
N PHE A 173 -7.69 -2.07 -5.04
CA PHE A 173 -8.70 -2.29 -4.01
C PHE A 173 -9.87 -1.29 -4.12
N PHE A 174 -9.61 0.00 -4.26
CA PHE A 174 -10.65 1.02 -4.38
C PHE A 174 -11.52 0.83 -5.63
N ARG A 175 -10.91 0.41 -6.75
CA ARG A 175 -11.65 0.11 -7.98
C ARG A 175 -12.53 -1.13 -7.83
N GLU A 176 -12.03 -2.16 -7.16
CA GLU A 176 -12.80 -3.38 -6.91
C GLU A 176 -13.96 -3.13 -5.93
N ALA A 177 -13.71 -2.42 -4.82
CA ALA A 177 -14.74 -2.03 -3.86
C ALA A 177 -15.86 -1.21 -4.55
N MET A 178 -15.47 -0.28 -5.41
CA MET A 178 -16.41 0.46 -6.25
C MET A 178 -17.21 -0.47 -7.18
N ALA A 179 -16.55 -1.35 -7.93
CA ALA A 179 -17.21 -2.23 -8.90
C ALA A 179 -18.29 -3.10 -8.22
N ARG A 180 -18.07 -3.45 -6.95
CA ARG A 180 -19.02 -4.18 -6.11
C ARG A 180 -20.07 -3.29 -5.43
N GLY A 181 -19.89 -1.97 -5.44
CA GLY A 181 -20.72 -1.01 -4.71
C GLY A 181 -20.57 -1.11 -3.20
N TRP A 182 -19.43 -1.62 -2.71
CA TRP A 182 -19.21 -1.89 -1.29
C TRP A 182 -18.60 -0.69 -0.57
N PRO A 183 -19.04 -0.38 0.67
CA PRO A 183 -18.38 0.59 1.52
C PRO A 183 -16.92 0.23 1.77
N VAL A 184 -16.06 1.24 1.71
CA VAL A 184 -14.66 1.16 2.11
C VAL A 184 -14.58 1.57 3.58
N LEU A 185 -14.13 0.63 4.40
CA LEU A 185 -13.91 0.80 5.82
C LEU A 185 -12.43 0.97 6.12
N VAL A 186 -12.15 1.59 7.26
CA VAL A 186 -10.80 1.70 7.81
C VAL A 186 -10.81 1.52 9.32
N SER A 187 -9.79 0.85 9.83
CA SER A 187 -9.57 0.65 11.27
C SER A 187 -8.08 0.83 11.61
N GLU A 188 -7.78 0.99 12.89
CA GLU A 188 -6.42 0.83 13.38
C GLU A 188 -6.03 -0.65 13.36
N ASP A 189 -4.84 -0.94 12.85
CA ASP A 189 -4.24 -2.27 12.84
C ASP A 189 -3.47 -2.50 14.14
N GLN A 190 -4.19 -2.37 15.25
CA GLN A 190 -3.72 -2.68 16.59
C GLN A 190 -4.74 -3.55 17.30
N ARG A 191 -4.26 -4.63 17.93
CA ARG A 191 -5.08 -5.39 18.87
C ARG A 191 -5.33 -4.54 20.10
N VAL A 192 -6.60 -4.33 20.42
CA VAL A 192 -7.00 -3.70 21.67
C VAL A 192 -6.84 -4.75 22.77
N PRO A 193 -6.09 -4.47 23.85
CA PRO A 193 -6.01 -5.39 24.97
C PRO A 193 -7.41 -5.66 25.51
N ALA A 194 -7.74 -6.93 25.75
CA ALA A 194 -9.03 -7.31 26.31
C ALA A 194 -9.28 -6.49 27.59
N LYS A 195 -10.42 -5.79 27.67
CA LYS A 195 -10.84 -5.15 28.92
C LYS A 195 -10.84 -6.23 30.00
N PRO A 196 -10.10 -6.06 31.12
CA PRO A 196 -10.27 -6.96 32.25
C PRO A 196 -11.75 -6.90 32.64
N GLY A 197 -12.40 -8.06 32.65
CA GLY A 197 -13.80 -8.18 33.06
C GLY A 197 -13.98 -7.60 34.47
N PRO A 198 -15.21 -7.19 34.85
CA PRO A 198 -15.46 -6.72 36.19
C PRO A 198 -15.01 -7.81 37.17
N SER A 199 -14.03 -7.49 38.00
CA SER A 199 -13.66 -8.34 39.13
C SER A 199 -14.92 -8.54 39.98
N ALA A 200 -15.34 -9.79 40.10
CA ALA A 200 -16.43 -10.21 40.97
C ALA A 200 -16.10 -9.97 42.45
#